data_AF-A0A965AHR5-F1
#
_entry.id   AF-A0A965AHR5-F1
#
_cell.length_a   1.000
_cell.length_b   1.000
_cell.length_c   1.000
_cell.angle_alpha   90.00
_cell.angle_beta   90.00
_cell.angle_gamma   90.00
#
_symmetry.space_group_name_H-M   'P 1'
#
loop_
_entity.id
_entity.type
_entity.pdbx_description
1 polymer ?
#
loop_
_entity_poly.entity_id
_entity_poly.type
_entity_poly.pdbx_seq_one_letter_code
_entity_poly.pdbx_strand_id
1 'polypeptide(L)'
;AVTVTRGDLNVLLGLTFNIGDIILLLATMSYSVYAVFLRRAPPELSSSALMAGMFGFASLYMLPLWLIEFYVFERPVPVNLTAAWSIGFMTLGPSVLAQIFWAYSVSKIGPGTAGYFIYLAPVFGVLLATSLLGEAFYTFHAAGIVLIFTGIWLATRKPGAGAGGS
;
A
#
# COMPACT_ATOMS: atom_id res chain seq x y z
N ALA A 1 10.42 6.46 -7.99
CA ALA A 1 11.22 7.41 -8.79
C ALA A 1 11.09 7.11 -10.29
N VAL A 2 11.62 6.00 -10.82
CA VAL A 2 11.58 5.67 -12.27
C VAL A 2 10.18 5.59 -12.89
N THR A 3 9.19 5.05 -12.17
CA THR A 3 7.79 4.99 -12.65
C THR A 3 7.06 6.33 -12.60
N VAL A 4 7.44 7.23 -11.68
CA VAL A 4 6.83 8.57 -11.54
C VAL A 4 7.43 9.54 -12.56
N THR A 5 8.72 9.40 -12.89
CA THR A 5 9.43 10.31 -13.80
C THR A 5 9.34 9.90 -15.26
N ARG A 6 8.73 8.75 -15.58
CA ARG A 6 8.68 8.18 -16.95
C ARG A 6 10.04 8.15 -17.67
N GLY A 7 11.15 8.09 -16.92
CA GLY A 7 12.51 8.12 -17.47
C GLY A 7 13.07 9.48 -17.87
N ASP A 8 12.38 10.60 -17.59
CA ASP A 8 12.90 11.94 -17.87
C ASP A 8 13.73 12.48 -16.69
N LEU A 9 15.03 12.70 -16.93
CA LEU A 9 15.96 13.27 -15.95
C LEU A 9 15.64 14.74 -15.61
N ASN A 10 14.91 15.47 -16.45
CA ASN A 10 14.52 16.85 -16.16
C ASN A 10 13.45 16.92 -15.06
N VAL A 11 12.62 15.89 -14.90
CA VAL A 11 11.63 15.80 -13.81
C VAL A 11 12.32 15.58 -12.46
N LEU A 12 13.49 14.93 -12.45
CA LEU A 12 14.30 14.76 -11.24
C LEU A 12 15.05 16.05 -10.85
N LEU A 13 15.49 16.84 -11.83
CA LEU A 13 16.19 18.11 -11.61
C LEU A 13 15.22 19.28 -11.33
N GLY A 14 13.96 19.16 -11.73
CA GLY A 14 12.87 20.11 -11.47
C GLY A 14 11.92 19.67 -10.36
N LEU A 15 12.42 19.02 -9.30
CA LEU A 15 11.64 18.60 -8.12
C LEU A 15 10.98 19.81 -7.45
N THR A 16 9.80 20.19 -7.95
CA THR A 16 8.92 21.15 -7.30
C THR A 16 8.21 20.43 -6.17
N PHE A 17 8.25 21.01 -4.97
CA PHE A 17 7.49 20.50 -3.84
C PHE A 17 6.00 20.50 -4.21
N ASN A 18 5.43 19.31 -4.36
CA ASN A 18 4.05 19.15 -4.77
C ASN A 18 3.17 18.82 -3.57
N ILE A 19 1.87 19.11 -3.68
CA ILE A 19 0.91 18.76 -2.62
C ILE A 19 0.90 17.24 -2.33
N GLY A 20 1.25 16.43 -3.33
CA GLY A 20 1.43 14.98 -3.18
C GLY A 20 2.53 14.60 -2.19
N ASP A 21 3.62 15.35 -2.11
CA ASP A 21 4.71 15.08 -1.16
C ASP A 21 4.24 15.32 0.29
N ILE A 22 3.43 16.36 0.50
CA ILE A 22 2.81 16.65 1.80
C ILE A 22 1.83 15.53 2.18
N ILE A 23 1.00 15.07 1.23
CA ILE A 23 0.06 13.96 1.46
C ILE A 23 0.83 12.67 1.80
N LEU A 24 1.93 12.38 1.09
CA LEU A 24 2.77 11.21 1.35
C LEU A 24 3.41 11.26 2.76
N LEU A 25 3.92 12.42 3.16
CA LEU A 25 4.48 12.62 4.50
C LEU A 25 3.42 12.41 5.58
N LEU A 26 2.25 13.02 5.42
CA LEU A 26 1.12 12.85 6.35
C LEU A 26 0.66 11.39 6.42
N ALA A 27 0.55 10.71 5.28
CA ALA A 27 0.20 9.30 5.22
C ALA A 27 1.23 8.42 5.94
N THR A 28 2.52 8.66 5.72
CA THR A 28 3.61 7.89 6.35
C THR A 28 3.68 8.14 7.85
N MET A 29 3.47 9.39 8.30
CA MET A 29 3.38 9.72 9.72
C MET A 29 2.17 9.04 10.38
N SER A 30 1.00 9.11 9.76
CA SER A 30 -0.22 8.44 10.24
C SER A 30 -0.01 6.92 10.35
N TYR A 31 0.59 6.30 9.33
CA TYR A 31 0.92 4.87 9.35
C TYR A 31 1.92 4.51 10.46
N SER A 32 2.93 5.36 10.69
CA SER A 32 3.92 5.14 11.75
C SER A 32 3.28 5.19 13.14
N VAL A 33 2.37 6.15 13.36
CA VAL A 33 1.56 6.24 14.58
C VAL A 33 0.72 4.97 14.74
N TYR A 34 0.00 4.56 13.70
CA TYR A 34 -0.76 3.31 13.68
C TYR A 34 0.09 2.10 14.05
N ALA A 35 1.27 1.93 13.46
CA ALA A 35 2.16 0.80 13.74
C ALA A 35 2.61 0.75 15.21
N VAL A 36 2.86 1.91 15.83
CA VAL A 36 3.21 2.01 17.26
C VAL A 36 2.02 1.64 18.14
N PHE A 37 0.83 2.15 17.84
CA PHE A 37 -0.39 1.82 18.59
C PHE A 37 -0.77 0.35 18.45
N LEU A 38 -0.64 -0.22 17.26
CA LEU A 38 -0.87 -1.65 17.00
C LEU A 38 0.08 -2.52 17.84
N ARG A 39 1.35 -2.13 17.96
CA ARG A 39 2.33 -2.84 18.80
C ARG A 39 2.01 -2.75 20.30
N ARG A 40 1.26 -1.72 20.71
CA ARG A 40 0.81 -1.49 22.09
C ARG A 40 -0.64 -1.94 22.31
N ALA A 41 -1.27 -2.60 21.33
CA ALA A 41 -2.63 -3.08 21.47
C ALA A 41 -2.71 -4.11 22.62
N PRO A 42 -3.70 -4.00 23.51
CA PRO A 42 -3.88 -4.94 24.62
C PRO A 42 -3.99 -6.38 24.08
N PRO A 43 -3.30 -7.35 24.69
CA PRO A 43 -3.34 -8.75 24.25
C PRO A 43 -4.73 -9.39 24.42
N GLU A 44 -5.63 -8.77 25.20
CA GLU A 44 -7.01 -9.25 25.36
C GLU A 44 -7.91 -8.97 24.15
N LEU A 45 -7.51 -8.05 23.26
CA LEU A 45 -8.26 -7.73 22.05
C LEU A 45 -7.92 -8.74 20.95
N SER A 46 -8.92 -9.50 20.51
CA SER A 46 -8.77 -10.34 19.33
C SER A 46 -8.43 -9.49 18.11
N SER A 47 -7.57 -9.99 17.23
CA SER A 47 -7.19 -9.25 16.00
C SER A 47 -8.39 -8.91 15.11
N SER A 48 -9.47 -9.71 15.20
CA SER A 48 -10.74 -9.44 14.51
C SER A 48 -11.49 -8.25 15.12
N ALA A 49 -11.51 -8.10 16.45
CA ALA A 49 -12.13 -6.95 17.11
C ALA A 49 -11.39 -5.65 16.77
N LEU A 50 -10.06 -5.68 16.73
CA LEU A 50 -9.25 -4.53 16.34
C LEU A 50 -9.52 -4.12 14.88
N MET A 51 -9.56 -5.10 13.96
CA MET A 51 -9.89 -4.86 12.55
C MET A 51 -11.30 -4.30 12.37
N ALA A 52 -12.29 -4.85 13.08
CA ALA A 52 -13.67 -4.35 13.04
C ALA A 52 -13.75 -2.91 13.55
N GLY A 53 -13.04 -2.57 14.63
CA GLY A 53 -12.95 -1.20 15.14
C GLY A 53 -12.30 -0.24 14.13
N MET A 54 -11.22 -0.66 13.47
CA MET A 54 -10.55 0.13 12.43
C MET A 54 -11.45 0.39 11.23
N PHE A 55 -12.11 -0.65 10.69
CA PHE A 55 -13.04 -0.49 9.58
C PHE A 55 -14.27 0.33 9.96
N GLY A 56 -14.78 0.16 11.18
CA GLY A 56 -15.89 0.96 11.71
C GLY A 56 -15.52 2.45 11.79
N PHE A 57 -14.37 2.77 12.38
CA PHE A 57 -13.88 4.15 12.46
C PHE A 57 -13.60 4.73 11.08
N ALA A 58 -12.96 3.96 10.18
CA ALA A 58 -12.69 4.39 8.81
C ALA A 58 -13.99 4.71 8.04
N SER A 59 -15.02 3.87 8.16
CA SER A 59 -16.34 4.14 7.58
C SER A 59 -16.98 5.40 8.16
N LEU A 60 -16.89 5.59 9.48
CA LEU A 60 -17.44 6.78 10.14
C LEU A 60 -16.73 8.06 9.69
N TYR A 61 -15.40 7.99 9.53
CA TYR A 61 -14.57 9.10 9.04
C TYR A 61 -14.82 9.41 7.56
N MET A 62 -15.08 8.41 6.73
CA MET A 62 -15.41 8.58 5.32
C MET A 62 -16.84 9.05 5.08
N LEU A 63 -17.75 8.83 6.03
CA LEU A 63 -19.15 9.25 5.92
C LEU A 63 -19.33 10.75 5.58
N PRO A 64 -18.71 11.73 6.27
CA PRO A 64 -18.84 13.14 5.91
C PRO A 64 -18.30 13.46 4.51
N LEU A 65 -17.20 12.82 4.09
CA LEU A 65 -16.67 13.01 2.74
C LEU A 65 -17.64 12.51 1.67
N TRP A 66 -18.23 11.34 1.90
CA TRP A 66 -19.26 10.78 1.02
C TRP A 66 -20.51 11.69 0.98
N LEU A 67 -20.94 12.23 2.12
CA LEU A 67 -22.07 13.18 2.17
C LEU A 67 -21.77 14.46 1.39
N ILE A 68 -20.55 15.00 1.49
CA ILE A 68 -20.13 16.17 0.70
C ILE A 68 -20.17 15.84 -0.81
N GLU A 69 -19.65 14.67 -1.21
CA GLU A 69 -19.65 14.27 -2.62
C GLU A 69 -21.07 14.06 -3.18
N PHE A 70 -21.96 13.51 -2.36
CA PHE A 70 -23.35 13.29 -2.70
C PHE A 70 -24.16 14.60 -2.80
N TYR A 71 -24.07 15.47 -1.80
CA TYR A 71 -24.94 16.65 -1.67
C TYR A 71 -24.34 17.94 -2.25
N VAL A 72 -23.01 18.10 -2.27
CA VAL A 72 -22.35 19.33 -2.72
C VAL A 72 -21.84 19.20 -4.15
N PHE A 73 -21.22 18.06 -4.47
CA PHE A 73 -20.65 17.83 -5.80
C PHE A 73 -21.61 17.12 -6.76
N GLU A 74 -22.78 16.71 -6.28
CA GLU A 74 -23.82 16.00 -7.05
C GLU A 74 -23.26 14.78 -7.80
N ARG A 75 -22.35 14.03 -7.16
CA ARG A 75 -21.74 12.81 -7.71
C ARG A 75 -22.24 11.58 -6.96
N PRO A 76 -23.52 11.20 -7.11
CA PRO A 76 -24.03 10.01 -6.45
C PRO A 76 -23.37 8.76 -7.03
N VAL A 77 -23.04 7.81 -6.15
CA VAL A 77 -22.58 6.48 -6.57
C VAL A 77 -23.69 5.84 -7.41
N PRO A 78 -23.41 5.39 -8.64
CA PRO A 78 -24.43 4.78 -9.48
C PRO A 78 -24.93 3.49 -8.84
N VAL A 79 -26.24 3.43 -8.57
CA VAL A 79 -26.89 2.27 -7.94
C VAL A 79 -27.16 1.22 -9.01
N ASN A 80 -26.11 0.53 -9.46
CA ASN A 80 -26.20 -0.56 -10.43
C ASN A 80 -25.41 -1.80 -9.96
N LEU A 81 -25.69 -2.93 -10.60
CA LEU A 81 -25.10 -4.21 -10.22
C LEU A 81 -23.57 -4.21 -10.40
N THR A 82 -23.05 -3.48 -11.39
CA THR A 82 -21.61 -3.31 -11.62
C THR A 82 -20.94 -2.58 -10.46
N ALA A 83 -21.54 -1.50 -9.95
CA ALA A 83 -21.03 -0.75 -8.82
C ALA A 83 -21.07 -1.61 -7.54
N ALA A 84 -22.16 -2.35 -7.31
CA ALA A 84 -22.27 -3.28 -6.19
C ALA A 84 -21.18 -4.37 -6.23
N TRP A 85 -20.95 -4.98 -7.38
CA TRP A 85 -19.87 -5.97 -7.56
C TRP A 85 -18.49 -5.35 -7.40
N SER A 86 -18.26 -4.16 -7.92
CA SER A 86 -16.97 -3.46 -7.80
C SER A 86 -16.65 -3.14 -6.35
N ILE A 87 -17.61 -2.58 -5.61
CA ILE A 87 -17.48 -2.27 -4.18
C ILE A 87 -17.30 -3.55 -3.36
N GLY A 88 -18.09 -4.59 -3.65
CA GLY A 88 -17.99 -5.89 -2.98
C GLY A 88 -16.63 -6.54 -3.20
N PHE A 89 -16.14 -6.54 -4.43
CA PHE A 89 -14.82 -7.07 -4.79
C PHE A 89 -13.71 -6.29 -4.09
N MET A 90 -13.72 -4.95 -4.12
CA MET A 90 -12.70 -4.11 -3.48
C MET A 90 -12.71 -4.24 -1.95
N THR A 91 -13.89 -4.35 -1.34
CA THR A 91 -14.04 -4.53 0.11
C THR A 91 -13.55 -5.91 0.54
N LEU A 92 -14.00 -6.98 -0.10
CA LEU A 92 -13.67 -8.33 0.33
C LEU A 92 -12.26 -8.74 -0.09
N GLY A 93 -11.87 -8.47 -1.34
CA GLY A 93 -10.60 -8.90 -1.92
C GLY A 93 -9.39 -8.15 -1.34
N PRO A 94 -9.00 -7.00 -1.90
CA PRO A 94 -7.79 -6.31 -1.52
C PRO A 94 -7.87 -5.64 -0.14
N SER A 95 -9.05 -5.49 0.47
CA SER A 95 -9.15 -4.88 1.81
C SER A 95 -9.19 -5.93 2.91
N VAL A 96 -10.26 -6.73 3.00
CA VAL A 96 -10.41 -7.71 4.10
C VAL A 96 -9.46 -8.89 3.96
N LEU A 97 -9.46 -9.59 2.83
CA LEU A 97 -8.61 -10.78 2.65
C LEU A 97 -7.12 -10.42 2.69
N ALA A 98 -6.72 -9.31 2.05
CA ALA A 98 -5.33 -8.88 2.09
C ALA A 98 -4.86 -8.54 3.51
N GLN A 99 -5.69 -7.88 4.34
CA GLN A 99 -5.36 -7.61 5.74
C GLN A 99 -5.25 -8.89 6.57
N ILE A 100 -6.13 -9.87 6.34
CA ILE A 100 -6.06 -11.18 7.01
C ILE A 100 -4.76 -11.89 6.62
N PHE A 101 -4.42 -11.94 5.33
CA PHE A 101 -3.17 -12.56 4.86
C PHE A 101 -1.94 -11.81 5.35
N TRP A 102 -2.01 -10.48 5.45
CA TRP A 102 -0.95 -9.67 6.04
C TRP A 102 -0.74 -10.01 7.51
N ALA A 103 -1.78 -9.96 8.32
CA ALA A 103 -1.72 -10.32 9.74
C ALA A 103 -1.22 -11.75 9.94
N TYR A 104 -1.71 -12.70 9.13
CA TYR A 104 -1.25 -14.09 9.14
C TYR A 104 0.24 -14.20 8.80
N SER A 105 0.70 -13.54 7.75
CA SER A 105 2.10 -13.55 7.32
C SER A 105 3.00 -12.95 8.40
N VAL A 106 2.64 -11.80 8.95
CA VAL A 106 3.38 -11.16 10.06
C VAL A 106 3.46 -12.09 11.27
N SER A 107 2.38 -12.83 11.58
CA SER A 107 2.38 -13.79 12.70
C SER A 107 3.30 -14.99 12.47
N LYS A 108 3.49 -15.43 11.22
CA LYS A 108 4.27 -16.61 10.85
C LYS A 108 5.76 -16.34 10.60
N ILE A 109 6.08 -15.26 9.90
CA ILE A 109 7.45 -14.96 9.44
C ILE A 109 8.03 -13.67 10.05
N GLY A 110 7.26 -12.98 10.90
CA GLY A 110 7.64 -11.73 11.53
C GLY A 110 7.51 -10.51 10.61
N PRO A 111 7.33 -9.31 11.17
CA PRO A 111 7.09 -8.08 10.40
C PRO A 111 8.29 -7.65 9.54
N GLY A 112 9.52 -7.95 9.95
CA GLY A 112 10.72 -7.63 9.18
C GLY A 112 10.75 -8.36 7.83
N THR A 113 10.56 -9.68 7.84
CA THR A 113 10.54 -10.49 6.62
C THR A 113 9.31 -10.23 5.77
N ALA A 114 8.13 -10.08 6.41
CA ALA A 114 6.89 -9.75 5.71
C ALA A 114 6.97 -8.39 4.98
N GLY A 115 7.68 -7.42 5.56
CA GLY A 115 7.89 -6.09 4.96
C GLY A 115 8.56 -6.12 3.59
N TYR A 116 9.44 -7.09 3.32
CA TYR A 116 10.08 -7.20 2.00
C TYR A 116 9.08 -7.49 0.88
N PHE A 117 7.98 -8.19 1.18
CA PHE A 117 6.95 -8.52 0.19
C PHE A 117 6.12 -7.30 -0.24
N ILE A 118 6.07 -6.23 0.56
CA ILE A 118 5.41 -4.98 0.16
C ILE A 118 6.09 -4.39 -1.08
N TYR A 119 7.40 -4.56 -1.23
CA TYR A 119 8.13 -4.07 -2.40
C TYR A 119 7.78 -4.83 -3.70
N LEU A 120 7.16 -6.00 -3.62
CA LEU A 120 6.65 -6.71 -4.80
C LEU A 120 5.32 -6.13 -5.31
N ALA A 121 4.59 -5.35 -4.50
CA ALA A 121 3.32 -4.75 -4.89
C ALA A 121 3.39 -3.97 -6.23
N PRO A 122 4.36 -3.07 -6.47
CA PRO A 122 4.52 -2.40 -7.77
C PRO A 122 4.80 -3.36 -8.94
N VAL A 123 5.51 -4.47 -8.71
CA VAL A 123 5.76 -5.48 -9.75
C VAL A 123 4.47 -6.15 -10.17
N PHE A 124 3.67 -6.62 -9.19
CA PHE A 124 2.34 -7.17 -9.46
C PHE A 124 1.40 -6.13 -10.08
N GLY A 125 1.48 -4.87 -9.64
CA GLY A 125 0.70 -3.78 -10.23
C GLY A 125 0.94 -3.63 -11.73
N VAL A 126 2.20 -3.58 -12.17
CA VAL A 126 2.56 -3.53 -13.60
C VAL A 126 2.11 -4.78 -14.34
N LEU A 127 2.32 -5.97 -13.78
CA LEU A 127 1.93 -7.23 -14.42
C LEU A 127 0.41 -7.32 -14.60
N LEU A 128 -0.37 -6.93 -13.58
CA LEU A 128 -1.83 -6.91 -13.64
C LEU A 128 -2.34 -5.81 -14.57
N ALA A 129 -1.74 -4.61 -14.56
CA ALA A 129 -2.14 -3.53 -15.47
C ALA A 129 -1.91 -3.91 -16.94
N THR A 130 -0.77 -4.52 -17.25
CA THR A 130 -0.46 -4.94 -18.63
C THR A 130 -1.27 -6.15 -19.09
N SER A 131 -1.58 -7.10 -18.19
CA SER A 131 -2.35 -8.31 -18.55
C SER A 131 -3.87 -8.13 -18.51
N LEU A 132 -4.42 -7.45 -17.50
CA LEU A 132 -5.86 -7.31 -17.30
C LEU A 132 -6.42 -6.02 -17.90
N LEU A 133 -5.67 -4.91 -17.83
CA LEU A 133 -6.12 -3.61 -18.37
C LEU A 133 -5.62 -3.38 -19.80
N GLY A 134 -4.73 -4.24 -20.32
CA GLY A 134 -4.16 -4.11 -21.66
C GLY A 134 -3.22 -2.92 -21.81
N GLU A 135 -2.66 -2.40 -20.70
CA GLU A 135 -1.69 -1.31 -20.77
C GLU A 135 -0.40 -1.76 -21.46
N ALA A 136 0.24 -0.85 -22.21
CA ALA A 136 1.49 -1.16 -22.90
C ALA A 136 2.64 -1.32 -21.89
N PHE A 137 3.41 -2.40 -22.04
CA PHE A 137 4.61 -2.62 -21.25
C PHE A 137 5.79 -1.83 -21.84
N TYR A 138 6.19 -0.77 -21.15
CA TYR A 138 7.33 0.07 -21.55
C TYR A 138 8.63 -0.32 -20.85
N THR A 139 9.77 0.11 -21.41
CA THR A 139 11.11 -0.16 -20.86
C THR A 139 11.32 0.37 -19.44
N PHE A 140 10.66 1.46 -19.05
CA PHE A 140 10.72 1.97 -17.68
C PHE A 140 10.05 1.04 -16.65
N HIS A 141 9.06 0.23 -17.06
CA HIS A 141 8.49 -0.81 -16.20
C HIS A 141 9.53 -1.89 -15.91
N ALA A 142 10.23 -2.38 -16.95
CA ALA A 142 11.31 -3.36 -16.78
C ALA A 142 12.43 -2.82 -15.88
N ALA A 143 12.88 -1.59 -16.12
CA ALA A 143 13.91 -0.95 -15.29
C ALA A 143 13.47 -0.81 -13.82
N GLY A 144 12.21 -0.43 -13.58
CA GLY A 144 11.63 -0.36 -12.24
C GLY A 144 11.62 -1.72 -11.53
N ILE A 145 11.19 -2.77 -12.22
CA ILE A 145 11.16 -4.15 -11.69
C ILE A 145 12.57 -4.62 -11.31
N VAL A 146 13.57 -4.43 -12.19
CA VAL A 146 14.96 -4.81 -11.92
C VAL A 146 15.50 -4.06 -10.69
N LEU A 147 15.20 -2.78 -10.55
CA LEU A 147 15.65 -1.95 -9.44
C LEU A 147 15.02 -2.38 -8.11
N ILE A 148 13.74 -2.76 -8.12
CA ILE A 148 13.06 -3.34 -6.95
C ILE A 148 13.74 -4.64 -6.52
N PHE A 149 13.94 -5.59 -7.44
CA PHE A 149 14.58 -6.86 -7.11
C PHE A 149 16.01 -6.67 -6.60
N THR A 150 16.76 -5.74 -7.20
CA THR A 150 18.11 -5.39 -6.75
C THR A 150 18.10 -4.79 -5.34
N GLY A 151 17.16 -3.88 -5.06
CA GLY A 151 16.99 -3.27 -3.75
C GLY A 151 16.62 -4.29 -2.66
N ILE A 152 15.70 -5.20 -2.95
CA ILE A 152 15.35 -6.30 -2.04
C ILE A 152 16.57 -7.18 -1.80
N TRP A 153 17.27 -7.60 -2.86
CA TRP A 153 18.45 -8.44 -2.73
C TRP A 153 19.56 -7.81 -1.89
N LEU A 154 19.81 -6.51 -2.06
CA LEU A 154 20.75 -5.76 -1.21
C LEU A 154 20.27 -5.66 0.25
N ALA A 155 18.98 -5.42 0.47
CA ALA A 155 18.41 -5.29 1.81
C ALA A 155 18.30 -6.64 2.57
N THR A 156 18.17 -7.75 1.85
CA THR A 156 18.10 -9.10 2.41
C THR A 156 19.49 -9.74 2.57
N ARG A 157 20.54 -9.16 1.97
CA ARG A 157 21.92 -9.51 2.32
C ARG A 157 22.20 -9.06 3.75
N LYS A 158 22.21 -10.02 4.68
CA LYS A 158 22.81 -9.85 6.02
C LYS A 158 24.18 -9.18 5.85
N PRO A 159 24.54 -8.17 6.67
CA PRO A 159 25.93 -7.86 6.90
C PRO A 159 26.59 -9.17 7.31
N GLY A 160 27.58 -9.62 6.54
CA GLY A 160 28.27 -10.86 6.83
C GLY A 160 28.72 -10.87 8.29
N ALA A 161 28.32 -11.88 9.03
CA ALA A 161 29.04 -12.28 10.23
C ALA A 161 30.47 -12.58 9.78
N GLY A 162 31.38 -11.63 9.99
CA GLY A 162 32.70 -11.66 9.35
C GLY A 162 33.62 -10.49 9.71
N ALA A 163 33.65 -10.11 10.98
CA ALA A 163 34.78 -9.46 11.66
C ALA A 163 34.48 -9.61 13.16
N GLY A 164 34.76 -10.75 13.79
CA GLY A 164 36.11 -11.18 14.13
C GLY A 164 36.23 -11.02 15.65
N GLY A 165 35.85 -12.05 16.39
CA GLY A 165 36.20 -12.17 17.79
C GLY A 165 37.63 -12.67 17.91
N SER A 166 38.45 -11.90 18.62
CA SER A 166 39.51 -12.32 19.54
C SER A 166 40.07 -11.08 20.21
#